data_AF-A0A7D5S1M6-F1
#
_entry.id   AF-A0A7D5S1M6-F1
#
_cell.length_a   1.000
_cell.length_b   1.000
_cell.length_c   1.000
_cell.angle_alpha   90.00
_cell.angle_beta   90.00
_cell.angle_gamma   90.00
#
_symmetry.space_group_name_H-M   'P 1'
#
loop_
_entity.id
_entity.type
_entity.pdbx_description
1 polymer ?
#
loop_
_entity_poly.entity_id
_entity_poly.type
_entity_poly.pdbx_seq_one_letter_code
_entity_poly.pdbx_strand_id
1 'polypeptide(L)'
;MGQTIRSVEDWSDLKALNPFSGFTGKIVAAAARLRSRLPSHIPVIATVFNPVFQASQLRGFDALRDDMLQAPQLVRTALDHLSNDTERTIQALRDAGVDGIFSQLSKRRKLLWTKYCGSP
;
A
#
# COMPACT_ATOMS: atom_id res chain seq x y z
N MET A 1 -1.94 -13.18 -2.97
CA MET A 1 -0.61 -12.57 -2.82
C MET A 1 -0.22 -12.02 -4.18
N GLY A 2 0.27 -10.77 -4.20
CA GLY A 2 0.54 -10.02 -5.43
C GLY A 2 1.83 -10.46 -6.13
N GLN A 3 2.10 -9.82 -7.27
CA GLN A 3 3.30 -10.00 -8.09
C GLN A 3 4.57 -9.71 -7.28
N THR A 4 5.55 -10.62 -7.33
CA THR A 4 6.89 -10.39 -6.78
C THR A 4 7.74 -9.66 -7.81
N ILE A 5 8.47 -8.63 -7.38
CA ILE A 5 9.41 -7.88 -8.23
C ILE A 5 10.79 -8.52 -8.05
N ARG A 6 11.38 -9.01 -9.14
CA ARG A 6 12.66 -9.75 -9.14
C ARG A 6 13.79 -8.94 -9.76
N SER A 7 13.52 -8.09 -10.75
CA SER A 7 14.48 -7.16 -11.35
C SER A 7 13.93 -5.73 -11.39
N VAL A 8 14.79 -4.72 -11.58
CA VAL A 8 14.35 -3.32 -11.55
C VAL A 8 13.30 -3.06 -12.64
N GLU A 9 13.43 -3.70 -13.80
CA GLU A 9 12.50 -3.59 -14.93
C GLU A 9 11.09 -4.04 -14.58
N ASP A 10 10.92 -5.03 -13.69
CA ASP A 10 9.60 -5.54 -13.28
C ASP A 10 8.68 -4.45 -12.68
N TRP A 11 9.23 -3.32 -12.22
CA TRP A 11 8.45 -2.17 -11.74
C TRP A 11 7.57 -1.56 -12.83
N SER A 12 7.93 -1.66 -14.12
CA SER A 12 7.07 -1.17 -15.23
C SER A 12 5.81 -1.99 -15.39
N ASP A 13 5.84 -3.25 -14.96
CA ASP A 13 4.81 -4.24 -15.23
C ASP A 13 3.91 -4.48 -14.01
N LEU A 14 3.95 -3.56 -13.04
CA LEU A 14 3.15 -3.65 -11.82
C LEU A 14 1.66 -3.56 -12.17
N LYS A 15 0.91 -4.62 -11.84
CA LYS A 15 -0.52 -4.69 -12.14
C LYS A 15 -1.36 -3.99 -11.08
N ALA A 16 -2.35 -3.22 -11.54
CA ALA A 16 -3.38 -2.62 -10.71
C ALA A 16 -4.09 -3.65 -9.84
N LEU A 17 -4.25 -3.35 -8.56
CA LEU A 17 -5.01 -4.16 -7.62
C LEU A 17 -6.49 -3.76 -7.65
N ASN A 18 -7.36 -4.76 -7.77
CA ASN A 18 -8.80 -4.56 -7.59
C ASN A 18 -9.15 -4.77 -6.10
N PRO A 19 -9.69 -3.75 -5.41
CA PRO A 19 -9.93 -3.80 -3.97
C PRO A 19 -11.04 -4.79 -3.55
N PHE A 20 -11.85 -5.27 -4.50
CA PHE A 20 -12.93 -6.22 -4.25
C PHE A 20 -12.55 -7.68 -4.58
N SER A 21 -11.31 -7.93 -5.00
CA SER A 21 -10.85 -9.25 -5.41
C SER A 21 -9.58 -9.68 -4.69
N GLY A 22 -9.22 -10.96 -4.83
CA GLY A 22 -7.98 -11.49 -4.25
C GLY A 22 -7.93 -11.37 -2.72
N PHE A 23 -6.76 -11.03 -2.19
CA PHE A 23 -6.59 -10.88 -0.75
C PHE A 23 -7.24 -9.60 -0.21
N THR A 24 -7.10 -8.48 -0.92
CA THR A 24 -7.70 -7.20 -0.53
C THR A 24 -9.22 -7.30 -0.41
N GLY A 25 -9.88 -7.94 -1.37
CA GLY A 25 -11.32 -8.18 -1.33
C GLY A 25 -11.76 -9.00 -0.11
N LYS A 26 -10.95 -9.97 0.33
CA LYS A 26 -11.22 -10.73 1.57
C LYS A 26 -11.14 -9.84 2.81
N ILE A 27 -10.21 -8.89 2.85
CA ILE A 27 -10.08 -7.92 3.95
C ILE A 27 -11.28 -6.97 3.98
N VAL A 28 -11.69 -6.43 2.82
CA VAL A 28 -12.88 -5.55 2.71
C VAL A 28 -14.14 -6.31 3.13
N ALA A 29 -14.33 -7.54 2.66
CA ALA A 29 -15.47 -8.37 3.05
C ALA A 29 -15.46 -8.73 4.54
N ALA A 30 -14.28 -8.96 5.13
CA ALA A 30 -14.14 -9.17 6.57
C ALA A 30 -14.51 -7.91 7.37
N ALA A 31 -14.07 -6.74 6.93
CA ALA A 31 -14.44 -5.47 7.56
C ALA A 31 -15.95 -5.24 7.55
N ALA A 32 -16.62 -5.45 6.41
CA ALA A 32 -18.08 -5.34 6.31
C ALA A 32 -18.80 -6.32 7.27
N ARG A 33 -18.31 -7.57 7.35
CA ARG A 33 -18.88 -8.59 8.25
C ARG A 33 -18.67 -8.28 9.74
N LEU A 34 -17.54 -7.66 10.10
CA LEU A 34 -17.28 -7.20 11.46
C LEU A 34 -18.21 -6.03 11.78
N ARG A 35 -18.29 -5.04 10.90
CA ARG A 35 -19.14 -3.87 11.10
C ARG A 35 -20.61 -4.25 11.27
N SER A 36 -21.11 -5.22 10.51
CA SER A 36 -22.50 -5.70 10.59
C SER A 36 -22.83 -6.46 11.89
N ARG A 37 -21.84 -6.87 12.67
CA ARG A 37 -22.00 -7.65 13.90
C ARG A 37 -21.67 -6.86 15.16
N LEU A 38 -20.92 -5.77 15.03
CA LEU A 38 -20.51 -4.93 16.14
C LEU A 38 -21.51 -3.78 16.34
N PRO A 39 -21.90 -3.46 17.60
CA PRO A 39 -22.65 -2.25 17.90
C PRO A 39 -21.97 -1.00 17.34
N SER A 40 -22.77 -0.01 16.89
CA SER A 40 -22.27 1.20 16.22
C SER A 40 -21.28 2.03 17.05
N HIS A 41 -21.34 1.95 18.38
CA HIS A 41 -20.43 2.67 19.27
C HIS A 41 -19.04 2.03 19.40
N ILE A 42 -18.83 0.80 18.89
CA ILE A 42 -17.53 0.13 18.87
C ILE A 42 -16.86 0.43 17.52
N PRO A 43 -15.75 1.20 17.49
CA PRO A 43 -15.09 1.57 16.24
C PRO A 43 -14.34 0.39 15.62
N VAL A 44 -14.41 0.28 14.30
CA VAL A 44 -13.59 -0.64 13.50
C VAL A 44 -12.50 0.18 12.82
N ILE A 45 -11.24 -0.15 13.12
CA ILE A 45 -10.07 0.52 12.54
C ILE A 45 -9.34 -0.46 11.63
N ALA A 46 -9.05 -0.05 10.39
CA ALA A 46 -8.23 -0.83 9.46
C ALA A 46 -6.80 -0.28 9.42
N THR A 47 -5.82 -1.16 9.50
CA THR A 47 -4.42 -0.80 9.27
C THR A 47 -4.10 -0.84 7.79
N VAL A 48 -3.54 0.24 7.27
CA VAL A 48 -3.09 0.34 5.88
C VAL A 48 -1.63 0.77 5.88
N PHE A 49 -0.78 0.00 5.19
CA PHE A 49 0.63 0.32 5.06
C PHE A 49 0.86 1.34 3.95
N ASN A 50 1.89 2.17 4.08
CA ASN A 50 2.22 3.14 3.03
C ASN A 50 2.81 2.46 1.77
N PRO A 51 2.77 3.12 0.60
CA PRO A 51 3.27 2.59 -0.66
C PRO A 51 4.73 2.13 -0.62
N VAL A 52 5.61 2.83 0.12
CA VAL A 52 7.03 2.45 0.25
C VAL A 52 7.20 1.13 0.99
N PHE A 53 6.46 0.90 2.08
CA PHE A 53 6.50 -0.38 2.77
C PHE A 53 5.90 -1.48 1.90
N GLN A 54 4.79 -1.21 1.21
CA GLN A 54 4.21 -2.18 0.27
C GLN A 54 5.23 -2.58 -0.80
N ALA A 55 5.91 -1.61 -1.43
CA ALA A 55 7.00 -1.87 -2.39
C ALA A 55 8.11 -2.74 -1.78
N SER A 56 8.49 -2.51 -0.53
CA SER A 56 9.50 -3.35 0.15
C SER A 56 9.02 -4.78 0.40
N GLN A 57 7.71 -5.02 0.53
CA GLN A 57 7.17 -6.37 0.62
C GLN A 57 7.21 -7.11 -0.73
N LEU A 58 7.22 -6.37 -1.85
CA LEU A 58 7.27 -6.95 -3.19
C LEU A 58 8.70 -7.23 -3.68
N ARG A 59 9.68 -6.43 -3.23
CA ARG A 59 11.08 -6.46 -3.70
C ARG A 59 12.12 -6.81 -2.63
N GLY A 60 11.79 -6.63 -1.36
CA GLY A 60 12.75 -6.62 -0.25
C GLY A 60 13.36 -5.22 -0.05
N PHE A 61 13.74 -4.90 1.19
CA PHE A 61 14.18 -3.55 1.56
C PHE A 61 15.48 -3.12 0.88
N ASP A 62 16.51 -3.96 0.91
CA ASP A 62 17.82 -3.60 0.35
C ASP A 62 17.76 -3.50 -1.17
N ALA A 63 17.07 -4.44 -1.83
CA ALA A 63 16.89 -4.40 -3.28
C ALA A 63 16.03 -3.20 -3.73
N LEU A 64 14.98 -2.83 -2.98
CA LEU A 64 14.21 -1.61 -3.26
C LEU A 64 15.08 -0.35 -3.15
N ARG A 65 15.98 -0.29 -2.16
CA ARG A 65 16.91 0.84 -2.02
C ARG A 65 17.84 0.91 -3.24
N ASP A 66 18.37 -0.22 -3.66
CA ASP A 66 19.28 -0.28 -4.81
C ASP A 66 18.54 0.11 -6.11
N ASP A 67 17.28 -0.28 -6.27
CA ASP A 67 16.43 0.16 -7.38
C ASP A 67 16.15 1.67 -7.37
N MET A 68 15.91 2.26 -6.20
CA MET A 68 15.72 3.72 -6.06
C MET A 68 16.99 4.50 -6.45
N LEU A 69 18.17 3.91 -6.28
CA LEU A 69 19.44 4.48 -6.71
C LEU A 69 19.64 4.29 -8.22
N GLN A 70 19.35 3.10 -8.74
CA GLN A 70 19.58 2.74 -10.14
C GLN A 70 18.56 3.37 -11.10
N ALA A 71 17.27 3.34 -10.76
CA ALA A 71 16.17 3.75 -11.63
C ALA A 71 15.08 4.52 -10.86
N PRO A 72 15.39 5.72 -10.32
CA PRO A 72 14.48 6.45 -9.43
C PRO A 72 13.12 6.80 -10.04
N GLN A 73 13.07 7.09 -11.35
CA GLN A 73 11.81 7.43 -12.02
C GLN A 73 10.88 6.22 -12.17
N LEU A 74 11.47 5.04 -12.39
CA LEU A 74 10.73 3.79 -12.50
C LEU A 74 10.09 3.45 -11.15
N VAL A 75 10.88 3.52 -10.08
CA VAL A 75 10.38 3.28 -8.72
C VAL A 75 9.34 4.33 -8.31
N ARG A 76 9.54 5.61 -8.65
CA ARG A 76 8.54 6.66 -8.40
C ARG A 76 7.20 6.34 -9.08
N THR A 77 7.23 5.98 -10.36
CA THR A 77 6.02 5.60 -11.11
C THR A 77 5.31 4.41 -10.46
N ALA A 78 6.06 3.41 -10.01
CA ALA A 78 5.50 2.28 -9.27
C ALA A 78 4.90 2.68 -7.91
N LEU A 79 5.52 3.62 -7.18
CA LEU A 79 4.98 4.14 -5.93
C LEU A 79 3.69 4.95 -6.16
N ASP A 80 3.59 5.71 -7.25
CA ASP A 80 2.35 6.42 -7.62
C ASP A 80 1.24 5.39 -7.93
N HIS A 81 1.57 4.32 -8.64
CA HIS A 81 0.63 3.22 -8.89
C HIS A 81 0.15 2.56 -7.59
N LEU A 82 1.06 2.21 -6.67
CA LEU A 82 0.71 1.67 -5.35
C LEU A 82 -0.10 2.65 -4.49
N SER A 83 0.14 3.96 -4.64
CA SER A 83 -0.66 5.01 -3.97
C SER A 83 -2.10 4.97 -4.47
N ASN A 84 -2.31 4.92 -5.78
CA ASN A 84 -3.65 4.83 -6.39
C ASN A 84 -4.39 3.54 -5.99
N ASP A 85 -3.68 2.40 -5.88
CA ASP A 85 -4.25 1.15 -5.37
C ASP A 85 -4.63 1.26 -3.87
N THR A 86 -3.80 1.94 -3.08
CA THR A 86 -4.02 2.18 -1.66
C THR A 86 -5.24 3.05 -1.43
N GLU A 87 -5.41 4.13 -2.19
CA GLU A 87 -6.58 5.02 -2.12
C GLU A 87 -7.87 4.27 -2.44
N ARG A 88 -7.89 3.46 -3.52
CA ARG A 88 -9.04 2.62 -3.88
C ARG A 88 -9.37 1.60 -2.79
N THR A 89 -8.36 1.02 -2.16
CA THR A 89 -8.54 0.08 -1.05
C THR A 89 -9.12 0.78 0.18
N ILE A 90 -8.59 1.96 0.53
CA ILE A 90 -9.11 2.77 1.64
C ILE A 90 -10.56 3.16 1.38
N GLN A 91 -10.91 3.53 0.14
CA GLN A 91 -12.30 3.85 -0.21
C GLN A 91 -13.20 2.62 -0.02
N ALA A 92 -12.81 1.45 -0.52
CA ALA A 92 -13.58 0.23 -0.32
C ALA A 92 -13.73 -0.16 1.16
N LEU A 93 -12.73 0.10 1.99
CA LEU A 93 -12.80 -0.09 3.44
C LEU A 93 -13.78 0.90 4.11
N ARG A 94 -13.77 2.17 3.69
CA ARG A 94 -14.74 3.17 4.16
C ARG A 94 -16.16 2.76 3.80
N ASP A 95 -16.39 2.33 2.56
CA ASP A 95 -17.70 1.89 2.07
C ASP A 95 -18.18 0.62 2.80
N ALA A 96 -17.25 -0.23 3.27
CA ALA A 96 -17.52 -1.37 4.13
C ALA A 96 -17.84 -0.99 5.60
N GLY A 97 -17.77 0.29 5.95
CA GLY A 97 -18.10 0.83 7.28
C GLY A 97 -16.95 0.80 8.27
N VAL A 98 -15.70 0.86 7.80
CA VAL A 98 -14.54 1.12 8.67
C VAL A 98 -14.58 2.58 9.13
N ASP A 99 -14.46 2.79 10.45
CA ASP A 99 -14.57 4.09 11.10
C ASP A 99 -13.26 4.90 11.05
N GLY A 100 -12.13 4.22 10.87
CA GLY A 100 -10.83 4.88 10.80
C GLY A 100 -9.73 4.05 10.14
N ILE A 101 -8.72 4.74 9.62
CA ILE A 101 -7.51 4.12 9.07
C ILE A 101 -6.32 4.43 9.98
N PHE A 102 -5.63 3.38 10.41
CA PHE A 102 -4.31 3.52 10.99
C PHE A 102 -3.25 3.38 9.89
N SER A 103 -2.64 4.50 9.49
CA SER A 103 -1.58 4.51 8.48
C SER A 103 -0.23 4.20 9.11
N GLN A 104 0.34 3.04 8.75
CA GLN A 104 1.62 2.61 9.29
C GLN A 104 2.77 2.96 8.33
N LEU A 105 3.63 3.86 8.80
CA LEU A 105 4.93 4.16 8.21
C LEU A 105 5.99 3.23 8.81
N SER A 106 6.82 2.59 7.97
CA SER A 106 7.96 1.82 8.49
C SER A 106 8.99 2.76 9.13
N LYS A 107 9.39 2.50 10.37
CA LYS A 107 10.43 3.27 11.08
C LYS A 107 11.83 3.01 10.48
N ARG A 108 12.19 3.65 9.37
CA ARG A 108 13.58 3.85 8.91
C ARG A 108 13.70 5.23 8.24
N ARG A 109 13.95 6.25 9.08
CA ARG A 109 13.55 7.64 8.86
C ARG A 109 14.68 8.61 8.48
N LYS A 110 15.75 8.22 7.76
CA LYS A 110 16.83 9.20 7.48
C LYS A 110 17.35 9.41 6.06
N LEU A 111 17.16 8.52 5.08
CA LEU A 111 17.98 8.66 3.85
C LEU A 111 17.26 8.80 2.51
N LEU A 112 15.95 8.58 2.40
CA LEU A 112 15.31 8.50 1.07
C LEU A 112 14.30 9.62 0.78
N TRP A 113 13.55 10.12 1.77
CA TRP A 113 12.46 11.07 1.50
C TRP A 113 12.94 12.41 0.93
N THR A 114 13.95 13.03 1.55
CA THR A 114 14.47 14.35 1.16
C THR A 114 15.17 14.39 -0.20
N LYS A 115 15.59 13.23 -0.73
CA LYS A 115 16.33 13.14 -2.00
C LYS A 115 15.42 12.77 -3.18
N TYR A 116 14.31 12.09 -2.93
CA TYR A 116 13.49 11.51 -3.98
C TYR A 116 12.08 12.05 -4.09
N CYS A 117 11.55 12.73 -3.07
CA CYS A 117 10.27 13.45 -3.15
C CYS A 117 10.59 14.90 -2.80
N GLY A 118 10.59 15.79 -3.82
CA GLY A 118 10.92 17.20 -3.62
C GLY A 118 10.13 17.82 -2.46
N SER A 119 10.79 18.76 -1.77
CA SER A 119 10.18 19.61 -0.74
C SER A 119 8.87 20.24 -1.25
N PRO A 120 7.90 20.54 -0.36
CA PRO A 120 6.64 21.17 -0.74
C PRO A 120 6.83 22.49 -1.49
#